data_AF-A0A8H7TSC4-F1
#
_entry.id   AF-A0A8H7TSC4-F1
#
_cell.length_a   1.000
_cell.length_b   1.000
_cell.length_c   1.000
_cell.angle_alpha   90.00
_cell.angle_beta   90.00
_cell.angle_gamma   90.00
#
_symmetry.space_group_name_H-M   'P 1'
#
loop_
_entity.id
_entity.type
_entity.pdbx_description
1 polymer ?
#
loop_
_entity_poly.entity_id
_entity_poly.type
_entity_poly.pdbx_seq_one_letter_code
_entity_poly.pdbx_strand_id
1 'polypeptide(L)'
;MAGGEVAAVVLVGGFGQSRYLKSKVRDATSSGTQVLQPEDGWVAVVKGAVIHGLSRYGPMMAPVEVASRVARRSYGTCLLAKYDMMRHDPREAYWSEKEEELVVAEMLWFIRKGESYPEGKPSTIEYQCDIPVSGNGFEPQTEIEIFCSDEATPSKHVDRSVQVVATLSLDLNKIPSSVKRTARIIRMGYHRYYTIEGVIECSYGSAKITYSVKLGGVTHDVINVRYEP
;
A
#
# COMPACT_ATOMS: atom_id res chain seq x y z
N MET A 1 17.06 9.47 0.60
CA MET A 1 17.51 9.89 1.94
C MET A 1 17.70 11.40 1.93
N ALA A 2 16.64 12.18 2.19
CA ALA A 2 16.79 13.61 2.43
C ALA A 2 17.21 13.79 3.89
N GLY A 3 18.51 13.61 4.17
CA GLY A 3 19.12 14.01 5.44
C GLY A 3 19.32 15.53 5.46
N GLY A 4 18.26 16.29 5.16
CA GLY A 4 18.29 17.73 5.09
C GLY A 4 18.13 18.32 6.48
N GLU A 5 19.03 19.23 6.82
CA GLU A 5 18.90 20.10 7.99
C GLU A 5 17.50 20.71 8.06
N VAL A 6 16.86 20.65 9.23
CA VAL A 6 15.49 21.16 9.40
C VAL A 6 15.52 22.68 9.27
N ALA A 7 14.92 23.22 8.20
CA ALA A 7 14.90 24.67 7.97
C ALA A 7 14.03 25.41 8.99
N ALA A 8 12.86 24.86 9.34
CA ALA A 8 11.94 25.47 10.28
C ALA A 8 11.04 24.44 10.99
N VAL A 9 10.60 24.80 12.19
CA VAL A 9 9.50 24.18 12.95
C VAL A 9 8.35 25.17 13.00
N VAL A 10 7.14 24.76 12.60
CA VAL A 10 5.95 25.61 12.61
C VAL A 10 4.97 25.11 13.68
N LEU A 11 4.71 25.94 14.69
CA LEU A 11 3.79 25.63 15.78
C LEU A 11 2.37 26.04 15.42
N VAL A 12 1.50 25.05 15.25
CA VAL A 12 0.07 25.23 14.89
C VAL A 12 -0.85 24.56 15.92
N GLY A 13 -2.15 24.87 15.87
CA GLY A 13 -3.14 24.44 16.85
C GLY A 13 -3.17 25.31 18.11
N GLY A 14 -4.18 25.09 18.97
CA GLY A 14 -4.36 25.90 20.19
C GLY A 14 -3.18 25.81 21.14
N PHE A 15 -2.66 24.60 21.39
CA PHE A 15 -1.45 24.43 22.22
C PHE A 15 -0.19 25.02 21.56
N GLY A 16 -0.16 25.06 20.23
CA GLY A 16 0.88 25.72 19.43
C GLY A 16 1.06 27.20 19.74
N GLN A 17 0.09 27.87 20.35
CA GLN A 17 0.15 29.28 20.78
C GLN A 17 0.83 29.50 22.15
N SER A 18 1.19 28.43 22.85
CA SER A 18 1.88 28.54 24.14
C SER A 18 3.28 29.16 23.99
N ARG A 19 3.54 30.26 24.68
CA ARG A 19 4.89 30.87 24.77
C ARG A 19 5.90 29.91 25.40
N TYR A 20 5.45 29.13 26.39
CA TYR A 20 6.28 28.13 27.04
C TYR A 20 6.70 27.03 26.06
N LEU A 21 5.75 26.50 25.29
CA LEU A 21 6.03 25.49 24.25
C LEU A 21 7.03 26.03 23.22
N LYS A 22 6.81 27.26 22.72
CA LYS A 22 7.73 27.90 21.77
C LYS A 22 9.15 28.02 22.32
N SER A 23 9.31 28.43 23.58
CA SER A 23 10.63 28.48 24.21
C SER A 23 11.27 27.11 24.27
N LYS A 24 10.54 26.09 24.76
CA LYS A 24 11.07 24.73 24.89
C LYS A 24 11.45 24.10 23.57
N VAL A 25 10.65 24.29 22.52
CA VAL A 25 10.97 23.80 21.17
C VAL A 25 12.22 24.49 20.64
N ARG A 26 12.32 25.81 20.78
CA ARG A 26 13.51 26.56 20.36
C ARG A 26 14.78 26.08 21.08
N ASP A 27 14.70 25.86 22.40
CA ASP A 27 15.83 25.40 23.20
C ASP A 27 16.25 23.95 22.82
N ALA A 28 15.32 23.16 22.30
CA ALA A 28 15.55 21.77 21.88
C ALA A 28 15.94 21.62 20.40
N THR A 29 15.90 22.68 19.60
CA THR A 29 16.21 22.63 18.16
C THR A 29 17.59 23.25 17.88
N SER A 30 18.26 22.83 16.81
CA SER A 30 19.54 23.40 16.40
C SER A 30 19.43 24.90 16.13
N SER A 31 20.53 25.63 16.36
CA SER A 31 20.57 27.10 16.22
C SER A 31 20.25 27.62 14.81
N GLY A 32 20.35 26.76 13.78
CA GLY A 32 20.00 27.09 12.39
C GLY A 32 18.51 26.95 12.06
N THR A 33 17.72 26.28 12.91
CA THR A 33 16.30 26.01 12.62
C THR A 33 15.39 27.11 13.17
N GLN A 34 14.55 27.69 12.32
CA GLN A 34 13.61 28.72 12.73
C GLN A 34 12.39 28.11 13.46
N VAL A 35 11.98 28.65 14.60
CA VAL A 35 10.73 28.26 15.27
C VAL A 35 9.65 29.32 15.02
N LEU A 36 8.75 29.02 14.09
CA LEU A 36 7.66 29.88 13.65
C LEU A 36 6.39 29.58 14.46
N GLN A 37 5.67 30.62 14.85
CA GLN A 37 4.39 30.53 15.57
C GLN A 37 3.44 31.57 14.95
N PRO A 38 2.60 31.18 13.97
CA PRO A 38 1.65 32.08 13.34
C PRO A 38 0.64 32.63 14.36
N GLU A 39 0.22 33.88 14.22
CA GLU A 39 -0.80 34.51 15.10
C GLU A 39 -2.11 33.70 15.11
N ASP A 40 -2.53 33.27 13.92
CA ASP A 40 -3.72 32.45 13.70
C ASP A 40 -3.43 30.95 13.71
N GLY A 41 -2.49 30.49 14.54
CA GLY A 41 -2.09 29.08 14.57
C GLY A 41 -3.25 28.13 14.87
N TRP A 42 -4.28 28.59 15.59
CA TRP A 42 -5.48 27.82 15.91
C TRP A 42 -6.36 27.49 14.68
N VAL A 43 -6.30 28.31 13.61
CA VAL A 43 -6.99 28.04 12.32
C VAL A 43 -6.04 27.60 11.20
N ALA A 44 -4.73 27.53 11.43
CA ALA A 44 -3.74 27.25 10.39
C ALA A 44 -4.02 25.93 9.62
N VAL A 45 -4.46 24.88 10.32
CA VAL A 45 -4.84 23.60 9.70
C VAL A 45 -6.04 23.75 8.76
N VAL A 46 -7.07 24.46 9.20
CA VAL A 46 -8.29 24.70 8.40
C VAL A 46 -7.97 25.59 7.20
N LYS A 47 -7.16 26.65 7.39
CA LYS A 47 -6.66 27.50 6.29
C LYS A 47 -5.94 26.67 5.22
N GLY A 48 -5.05 25.77 5.63
CA GLY A 48 -4.36 24.85 4.72
C GLY A 48 -5.32 23.92 3.97
N ALA A 49 -6.31 23.37 4.66
CA ALA A 49 -7.33 22.51 4.05
C ALA A 49 -8.18 23.27 3.02
N VAL A 50 -8.57 24.53 3.30
CA VAL A 50 -9.30 25.39 2.37
C VAL A 50 -8.47 25.71 1.13
N ILE A 51 -7.19 26.08 1.31
CA ILE A 51 -6.26 26.35 0.19
C ILE A 51 -6.13 25.11 -0.71
N HIS A 52 -5.94 23.94 -0.13
CA HIS A 52 -5.86 22.67 -0.87
C HIS A 52 -7.19 22.29 -1.54
N GLY A 53 -8.34 22.59 -0.93
CA GLY A 53 -9.64 22.40 -1.55
C GLY A 53 -9.86 23.32 -2.75
N LEU A 54 -9.49 24.61 -2.61
CA LEU A 54 -9.57 25.61 -3.68
C LEU A 54 -8.68 25.25 -4.86
N SER A 55 -7.45 24.76 -4.62
CA SER A 55 -6.55 24.37 -5.71
C SER A 55 -7.10 23.23 -6.57
N ARG A 56 -7.90 22.33 -5.99
CA ARG A 56 -8.63 21.28 -6.73
C ARG A 56 -9.82 21.79 -7.52
N TYR A 57 -10.49 22.84 -7.04
CA TYR A 57 -11.66 23.41 -7.72
C TYR A 57 -11.25 24.34 -8.88
N GLY A 58 -10.18 25.11 -8.69
CA GLY A 58 -9.65 26.02 -9.70
C GLY A 58 -8.15 26.24 -9.47
N PRO A 59 -7.26 25.66 -10.31
CA PRO A 59 -5.81 25.78 -10.14
C PRO A 59 -5.29 27.23 -10.10
N MET A 60 -6.00 28.15 -10.75
CA MET A 60 -5.69 29.59 -10.73
C MET A 60 -6.07 30.30 -9.43
N MET A 61 -6.93 29.71 -8.58
CA MET A 61 -7.37 30.31 -7.31
C MET A 61 -6.37 30.10 -6.19
N ALA A 62 -5.62 29.00 -6.21
CA ALA A 62 -4.51 28.73 -5.29
C ALA A 62 -3.51 27.77 -5.96
N PRO A 63 -2.32 28.22 -6.36
CA PRO A 63 -1.32 27.39 -7.02
C PRO A 63 -0.57 26.54 -5.98
N VAL A 64 -1.28 25.63 -5.30
CA VAL A 64 -0.71 24.71 -4.31
C VAL A 64 -1.02 23.28 -4.71
N GLU A 65 0.03 22.49 -4.86
CA GLU A 65 -0.03 21.06 -5.19
C GLU A 65 0.68 20.24 -4.11
N VAL A 66 0.10 19.09 -3.78
CA VAL A 66 0.77 18.09 -2.95
C VAL A 66 1.67 17.27 -3.86
N ALA A 67 2.96 17.60 -3.89
CA ALA A 67 3.93 16.88 -4.71
C ALA A 67 4.04 15.40 -4.31
N SER A 68 4.04 15.13 -3.00
CA SER A 68 4.09 13.78 -2.46
C SER A 68 3.62 13.73 -1.01
N ARG A 69 3.38 12.52 -0.53
CA ARG A 69 3.06 12.22 0.87
C ARG A 69 3.97 11.10 1.35
N VAL A 70 4.16 11.02 2.66
CA VAL A 70 4.97 9.97 3.28
C VAL A 70 4.06 8.94 3.94
N ALA A 71 4.32 7.66 3.68
CA ALA A 71 3.56 6.56 4.27
C ALA A 71 3.84 6.45 5.78
N ARG A 72 2.76 6.44 6.59
CA ARG A 72 2.86 6.30 8.06
C ARG A 72 3.08 4.86 8.52
N ARG A 73 2.65 3.90 7.70
CA ARG A 73 2.74 2.44 7.89
C ARG A 73 3.17 1.81 6.57
N SER A 74 3.71 0.60 6.62
CA SER A 74 3.92 -0.21 5.42
C SER A 74 2.58 -0.85 5.02
N TYR A 75 2.28 -0.94 3.73
CA TYR A 75 1.07 -1.60 3.20
C TYR A 75 1.43 -2.59 2.12
N GLY A 76 0.88 -3.80 2.18
CA GLY A 76 1.29 -4.92 1.33
C GLY A 76 0.24 -6.01 1.23
N THR A 77 0.58 -7.06 0.50
CA THR A 77 -0.20 -8.29 0.35
C THR A 77 0.74 -9.48 0.46
N CYS A 78 0.22 -10.64 0.84
CA CYS A 78 0.98 -11.87 0.83
C CYS A 78 0.66 -12.68 -0.42
N LEU A 79 1.69 -13.14 -1.14
CA LEU A 79 1.54 -14.03 -2.30
C LEU A 79 2.40 -15.28 -2.11
N LEU A 80 2.01 -16.37 -2.75
CA LEU A 80 2.80 -17.59 -2.78
C LEU A 80 4.02 -17.40 -3.68
N ALA A 81 5.21 -17.74 -3.18
CA ALA A 81 6.47 -17.66 -3.90
C ALA A 81 7.26 -18.97 -3.75
N LYS A 82 8.14 -19.23 -4.71
CA LYS A 82 9.12 -20.31 -4.60
C LYS A 82 10.04 -20.08 -3.39
N TYR A 83 10.29 -21.13 -2.62
CA TYR A 83 11.21 -21.05 -1.49
C TYR A 83 12.64 -20.74 -1.96
N ASP A 84 13.29 -19.79 -1.28
CA ASP A 84 14.66 -19.38 -1.49
C ASP A 84 15.36 -19.35 -0.14
N MET A 85 16.31 -20.26 0.06
CA MET A 85 17.00 -20.45 1.32
C MET A 85 17.83 -19.24 1.78
N MET A 86 18.17 -18.32 0.87
CA MET A 86 18.91 -17.10 1.19
C MET A 86 17.99 -15.96 1.64
N ARG A 87 16.68 -16.08 1.36
CA ARG A 87 15.71 -15.01 1.57
C ARG A 87 14.65 -15.33 2.62
N HIS A 88 14.28 -16.61 2.75
CA HIS A 88 13.10 -17.08 3.47
C HIS A 88 13.47 -17.92 4.69
N ASP A 89 12.66 -17.82 5.74
CA ASP A 89 12.77 -18.71 6.90
C ASP A 89 12.35 -20.13 6.51
N PRO A 90 13.19 -21.16 6.70
CA PRO A 90 12.82 -22.55 6.38
C PRO A 90 11.58 -23.04 7.14
N ARG A 91 11.23 -22.45 8.28
CA ARG A 91 10.04 -22.82 9.08
C ARG A 91 8.73 -22.38 8.44
N GLU A 92 8.78 -21.39 7.55
CA GLU A 92 7.61 -20.87 6.83
C GLU A 92 7.38 -21.62 5.51
N ALA A 93 8.35 -22.45 5.10
CA ALA A 93 8.31 -23.16 3.84
C ALA A 93 7.51 -24.47 3.93
N TYR A 94 6.74 -24.77 2.89
CA TYR A 94 5.97 -26.01 2.80
C TYR A 94 5.94 -26.54 1.36
N TRP A 95 5.74 -27.85 1.21
CA TRP A 95 5.63 -28.48 -0.11
C TRP A 95 4.25 -28.18 -0.72
N SER A 96 4.23 -27.62 -1.93
CA SER A 96 2.99 -27.44 -2.69
C SER A 96 2.80 -28.59 -3.65
N GLU A 97 1.71 -29.35 -3.49
CA GLU A 97 1.32 -30.40 -4.44
C GLU A 97 0.97 -29.84 -5.81
N LYS A 98 0.43 -28.61 -5.87
CA LYS A 98 0.12 -27.93 -7.12
C LYS A 98 1.39 -27.52 -7.86
N GLU A 99 2.32 -26.86 -7.17
CA GLU A 99 3.56 -26.35 -7.79
C GLU A 99 4.64 -27.43 -7.97
N GLU A 100 4.50 -28.57 -7.28
CA GLU A 100 5.51 -29.64 -7.20
C GLU A 100 6.88 -29.13 -6.73
N GLU A 101 6.87 -28.14 -5.83
CA GLU A 101 8.07 -27.58 -5.24
C GLU A 101 7.83 -27.02 -3.83
N LEU A 102 8.93 -26.66 -3.15
CA LEU A 102 8.86 -25.99 -1.86
C LEU A 102 8.53 -24.50 -2.06
N VAL A 103 7.49 -24.03 -1.41
CA VAL A 103 6.94 -22.68 -1.53
C VAL A 103 6.83 -22.01 -0.16
N VAL A 104 6.60 -20.71 -0.15
CA VAL A 104 6.36 -19.92 1.05
C VAL A 104 5.42 -18.76 0.75
N ALA A 105 4.68 -18.32 1.76
CA ALA A 105 3.92 -17.08 1.71
C ALA A 105 4.89 -15.89 1.93
N GLU A 106 5.15 -15.11 0.89
CA GLU A 106 6.05 -13.95 0.93
C GLU A 106 5.23 -12.64 0.96
N MET A 107 5.62 -11.73 1.85
CA MET A 107 5.02 -10.42 1.97
C MET A 107 5.61 -9.46 0.92
N LEU A 108 4.73 -8.92 0.08
CA LEU A 108 5.06 -7.94 -0.94
C LEU A 108 4.46 -6.58 -0.54
N TRP A 109 5.31 -5.58 -0.41
CA TRP A 109 4.93 -4.25 0.07
C TRP A 109 4.70 -3.29 -1.12
N PHE A 110 3.50 -2.73 -1.24
CA PHE A 110 3.20 -1.64 -2.18
C PHE A 110 3.96 -0.36 -1.84
N ILE A 111 4.15 -0.15 -0.53
CA ILE A 111 4.87 0.98 0.04
C ILE A 111 5.37 0.62 1.44
N ARG A 112 6.55 1.14 1.80
CA ARG A 112 7.11 0.99 3.14
C ARG A 112 6.91 2.25 3.98
N LYS A 113 6.84 2.07 5.30
CA LYS A 113 6.81 3.19 6.26
C LYS A 113 7.98 4.15 6.01
N GLY A 114 7.67 5.45 5.94
CA GLY A 114 8.66 6.50 5.64
C GLY A 114 8.95 6.71 4.15
N GLU A 115 8.41 5.86 3.26
CA GLU A 115 8.54 6.04 1.82
C GLU A 115 7.60 7.15 1.32
N SER A 116 8.09 7.94 0.36
CA SER A 116 7.33 9.00 -0.28
C SER A 116 6.60 8.47 -1.51
N TYR A 117 5.34 8.85 -1.69
CA TYR A 117 4.53 8.50 -2.85
C TYR A 117 3.92 9.76 -3.50
N PRO A 118 3.93 9.85 -4.83
CA PRO A 118 3.24 10.92 -5.55
C PRO A 118 1.72 10.70 -5.47
N GLU A 119 0.96 11.79 -5.40
CA GLU A 119 -0.50 11.69 -5.41
C GLU A 119 -0.99 11.29 -6.82
N GLY A 120 -2.01 10.43 -6.89
CA GLY A 120 -2.63 10.03 -8.16
C GLY A 120 -1.93 8.92 -8.96
N LYS A 121 -0.78 8.41 -8.52
CA LYS A 121 -0.13 7.24 -9.13
C LYS A 121 -0.29 5.99 -8.24
N PRO A 122 -0.95 4.93 -8.72
CA PRO A 122 -1.04 3.68 -7.96
C PRO A 122 0.31 2.97 -7.86
N SER A 123 0.58 2.36 -6.71
CA SER A 123 1.54 1.27 -6.58
C SER A 123 0.90 -0.03 -7.04
N THR A 124 1.66 -0.92 -7.65
CA THR A 124 1.14 -2.17 -8.21
C THR A 124 1.94 -3.38 -7.75
N ILE A 125 1.24 -4.49 -7.52
CA ILE A 125 1.83 -5.83 -7.35
C ILE A 125 1.19 -6.73 -8.40
N GLU A 126 2.03 -7.24 -9.29
CA GLU A 126 1.61 -8.20 -10.32
C GLU A 126 1.54 -9.60 -9.69
N TYR A 127 0.57 -10.38 -10.14
CA TYR A 127 0.40 -11.75 -9.69
C TYR A 127 -0.15 -12.62 -10.82
N GLN A 128 -0.08 -13.93 -10.60
CA GLN A 128 -0.63 -14.93 -11.49
C GLN A 128 -1.69 -15.74 -10.75
N CYS A 129 -2.81 -15.99 -11.42
CA CYS A 129 -3.84 -16.91 -10.96
C CYS A 129 -3.95 -18.08 -11.94
N ASP A 130 -3.78 -19.30 -11.45
CA ASP A 130 -3.94 -20.51 -12.24
C ASP A 130 -5.35 -21.07 -12.05
N ILE A 131 -6.11 -21.15 -13.12
CA ILE A 131 -7.51 -21.60 -13.10
C ILE A 131 -7.58 -22.97 -13.79
N PRO A 132 -8.12 -24.01 -13.12
CA PRO A 132 -8.15 -25.34 -13.70
C PRO A 132 -8.97 -25.39 -15.00
N VAL A 133 -8.41 -26.01 -16.04
CA VAL A 133 -9.09 -26.19 -17.34
C VAL A 133 -10.25 -27.19 -17.23
N SER A 134 -10.14 -28.12 -16.28
CA SER A 134 -11.16 -29.12 -15.94
C SER A 134 -11.36 -29.12 -14.43
N GLY A 135 -12.59 -29.33 -13.93
CA GLY A 135 -12.95 -29.22 -12.50
C GLY A 135 -12.34 -30.24 -11.53
N ASN A 136 -11.26 -30.93 -11.91
CA ASN A 136 -10.55 -31.88 -11.05
C ASN A 136 -9.21 -31.32 -10.53
N GLY A 137 -8.83 -30.09 -10.90
CA GLY A 137 -7.59 -29.45 -10.43
C GLY A 137 -7.79 -28.67 -9.13
N PHE A 138 -6.71 -28.10 -8.60
CA PHE A 138 -6.77 -27.21 -7.44
C PHE A 138 -7.46 -25.89 -7.82
N GLU A 139 -8.48 -25.51 -7.05
CA GLU A 139 -9.14 -24.22 -7.22
C GLU A 139 -8.28 -23.09 -6.64
N PRO A 140 -8.21 -21.93 -7.32
CA PRO A 140 -7.42 -20.81 -6.83
C PRO A 140 -8.09 -20.14 -5.63
N GLN A 141 -7.27 -19.56 -4.77
CA GLN A 141 -7.73 -18.68 -3.70
C GLN A 141 -8.39 -17.44 -4.30
N THR A 142 -9.61 -17.13 -3.86
CA THR A 142 -10.39 -15.99 -4.36
C THR A 142 -10.38 -14.78 -3.43
N GLU A 143 -9.74 -14.87 -2.27
CA GLU A 143 -9.62 -13.77 -1.31
C GLU A 143 -8.17 -13.32 -1.22
N ILE A 144 -7.93 -12.01 -1.32
CA ILE A 144 -6.61 -11.42 -1.21
C ILE A 144 -6.60 -10.47 -0.02
N GLU A 145 -5.88 -10.84 1.02
CA GLU A 145 -5.72 -10.03 2.22
C GLU A 145 -4.66 -8.94 2.01
N ILE A 146 -5.02 -7.73 2.40
CA ILE A 146 -4.14 -6.57 2.44
C ILE A 146 -3.69 -6.37 3.88
N PHE A 147 -2.38 -6.29 4.08
CA PHE A 147 -1.74 -6.15 5.37
C PHE A 147 -1.16 -4.75 5.56
N CYS A 148 -1.04 -4.35 6.82
CA CYS A 148 -0.28 -3.19 7.25
C CYS A 148 0.71 -3.56 8.36
N SER A 149 1.78 -2.77 8.50
CA SER A 149 2.74 -2.90 9.60
C SER A 149 3.28 -1.53 10.03
N ASP A 150 3.45 -1.35 11.34
CA ASP A 150 4.06 -0.15 11.95
C ASP A 150 5.58 -0.24 12.11
N GLU A 151 6.17 -1.41 11.84
CA GLU A 151 7.59 -1.63 11.99
C GLU A 151 8.42 -0.78 11.01
N ALA A 152 9.59 -0.33 11.46
CA ALA A 152 10.52 0.41 10.62
C ALA A 152 11.04 -0.47 9.46
N THR A 153 11.25 -1.75 9.74
CA THR A 153 11.62 -2.77 8.75
C THR A 153 10.56 -3.86 8.82
N PRO A 154 9.53 -3.82 7.95
CA PRO A 154 8.46 -4.78 8.01
C PRO A 154 8.96 -6.19 7.63
N SER A 155 8.36 -7.20 8.25
CA SER A 155 8.71 -8.62 8.04
C SER A 155 8.49 -9.08 6.60
N LYS A 156 9.21 -10.13 6.21
CA LYS A 156 9.03 -10.81 4.91
C LYS A 156 7.94 -11.88 4.95
N HIS A 157 7.58 -12.34 6.14
CA HIS A 157 6.56 -13.35 6.35
C HIS A 157 5.44 -12.75 7.23
N VAL A 158 4.27 -13.38 7.20
CA VAL A 158 3.17 -12.99 8.08
C VAL A 158 3.54 -13.34 9.51
N ASP A 159 3.61 -12.35 10.39
CA ASP A 159 3.87 -12.53 11.81
C ASP A 159 2.97 -11.62 12.66
N ARG A 160 3.26 -11.50 13.96
CA ARG A 160 2.44 -10.71 14.89
C ARG A 160 2.55 -9.19 14.65
N SER A 161 3.49 -8.73 13.85
CA SER A 161 3.72 -7.31 13.53
C SER A 161 2.87 -6.81 12.36
N VAL A 162 2.17 -7.71 11.65
CA VAL A 162 1.28 -7.35 10.54
C VAL A 162 -0.18 -7.50 10.94
N GLN A 163 -1.04 -6.65 10.38
CA GLN A 163 -2.48 -6.66 10.61
C GLN A 163 -3.22 -6.58 9.28
N VAL A 164 -4.26 -7.39 9.10
CA VAL A 164 -5.15 -7.29 7.93
C VAL A 164 -5.98 -6.01 8.02
N VAL A 165 -6.02 -5.23 6.94
CA VAL A 165 -6.77 -3.97 6.83
C VAL A 165 -7.89 -4.02 5.78
N ALA A 166 -7.82 -4.96 4.85
CA ALA A 166 -8.86 -5.23 3.86
C ALA A 166 -8.70 -6.63 3.28
N THR A 167 -9.78 -7.15 2.71
CA THR A 167 -9.79 -8.40 1.94
C THR A 167 -10.51 -8.15 0.62
N LEU A 168 -9.78 -8.25 -0.50
CA LEU A 168 -10.32 -8.12 -1.85
C LEU A 168 -10.85 -9.48 -2.33
N SER A 169 -11.93 -9.47 -3.10
CA SER A 169 -12.55 -10.68 -3.64
C SER A 169 -12.39 -10.84 -5.15
N LEU A 170 -12.03 -12.04 -5.60
CA LEU A 170 -11.98 -12.44 -6.99
C LEU A 170 -13.21 -13.26 -7.37
N ASP A 171 -14.06 -12.70 -8.24
CA ASP A 171 -15.12 -13.47 -8.89
C ASP A 171 -14.63 -14.06 -10.22
N LEU A 172 -14.22 -15.34 -10.20
CA LEU A 172 -13.67 -16.03 -11.37
C LEU A 172 -14.65 -16.14 -12.55
N ASN A 173 -15.96 -15.91 -12.32
CA ASN A 173 -16.96 -15.89 -13.38
C ASN A 173 -16.92 -14.61 -14.20
N LYS A 174 -16.35 -13.52 -13.66
CA LYS A 174 -16.15 -12.26 -14.40
C LYS A 174 -15.07 -12.36 -15.49
N ILE A 175 -14.26 -13.42 -15.47
CA ILE A 175 -13.15 -13.59 -16.42
C ILE A 175 -13.72 -13.94 -17.80
N PRO A 176 -13.51 -13.09 -18.82
CA PRO A 176 -14.06 -13.32 -20.15
C PRO A 176 -13.52 -14.62 -20.76
N SER A 177 -14.37 -15.37 -21.46
CA SER A 177 -13.95 -16.60 -22.16
C SER A 177 -12.89 -16.32 -23.24
N SER A 178 -12.85 -15.10 -23.80
CA SER A 178 -11.78 -14.66 -24.71
C SER A 178 -10.41 -14.72 -24.05
N VAL A 179 -10.30 -14.24 -22.81
CA VAL A 179 -9.07 -14.25 -22.02
C VAL A 179 -8.62 -15.68 -21.76
N LYS A 180 -9.54 -16.57 -21.34
CA LYS A 180 -9.21 -17.99 -21.13
C LYS A 180 -8.74 -18.69 -22.41
N ARG A 181 -9.30 -18.34 -23.58
CA ARG A 181 -8.90 -18.93 -24.87
C ARG A 181 -7.50 -18.54 -25.32
N THR A 182 -7.05 -17.32 -24.99
CA THR A 182 -5.71 -16.83 -25.33
C THR A 182 -4.69 -17.04 -24.22
N ALA A 183 -5.14 -17.43 -23.03
CA ALA A 183 -4.28 -17.68 -21.89
C ALA A 183 -3.28 -18.81 -22.18
N ARG A 184 -2.07 -18.66 -21.64
CA ARG A 184 -1.09 -19.74 -21.60
C ARG A 184 -1.69 -20.90 -20.81
N ILE A 185 -1.54 -22.11 -21.33
CA ILE A 185 -1.91 -23.34 -20.61
C ILE A 185 -0.64 -23.99 -20.12
N ILE A 186 -0.57 -24.23 -18.82
CA ILE A 186 0.50 -24.99 -18.19
C ILE A 186 -0.05 -26.31 -17.66
N ARG A 187 0.82 -27.32 -17.57
CA ARG A 187 0.53 -28.58 -16.93
C ARG A 187 1.28 -28.61 -15.60
N MET A 188 0.55 -28.89 -14.53
CA MET A 188 1.09 -29.03 -13.18
C MET A 188 0.55 -30.35 -12.64
N GLY A 189 1.43 -31.33 -12.43
CA GLY A 189 1.07 -32.73 -12.23
C GLY A 189 0.21 -33.30 -13.37
N TYR A 190 -0.97 -33.81 -13.01
CA TYR A 190 -1.93 -34.39 -13.95
C TYR A 190 -2.99 -33.39 -14.47
N HIS A 191 -2.94 -32.14 -14.01
CA HIS A 191 -3.94 -31.14 -14.32
C HIS A 191 -3.38 -30.06 -15.24
N ARG A 192 -4.28 -29.40 -15.98
CA ARG A 192 -3.97 -28.27 -16.85
C ARG A 192 -4.63 -27.02 -16.29
N TYR A 193 -3.92 -25.91 -16.34
CA TYR A 193 -4.37 -24.63 -15.83
C TYR A 193 -4.26 -23.55 -16.89
N TYR A 194 -5.27 -22.68 -16.95
CA TYR A 194 -5.15 -21.38 -17.58
C TYR A 194 -4.37 -20.47 -16.65
N THR A 195 -3.24 -19.96 -17.12
CA THR A 195 -2.43 -18.97 -16.43
C THR A 195 -2.96 -17.59 -16.78
N ILE A 196 -3.61 -16.94 -15.82
CA ILE A 196 -4.19 -15.60 -15.98
C ILE A 196 -3.39 -14.60 -15.16
N GLU A 197 -2.90 -13.56 -15.83
CA GLU A 197 -2.19 -12.45 -15.18
C GLU A 197 -3.18 -11.49 -14.51
N GLY A 198 -2.76 -10.97 -13.37
CA GLY A 198 -3.51 -10.00 -12.60
C GLY A 198 -2.63 -8.94 -11.99
N VAL A 199 -3.27 -7.88 -11.52
CA VAL A 199 -2.60 -6.79 -10.80
C VAL A 199 -3.44 -6.38 -9.60
N ILE A 200 -2.79 -6.21 -8.46
CA ILE A 200 -3.36 -5.55 -7.30
C ILE A 200 -2.82 -4.13 -7.29
N GLU A 201 -3.71 -3.14 -7.27
CA GLU A 201 -3.36 -1.73 -7.30
C GLU A 201 -3.69 -1.08 -5.97
N CYS A 202 -2.78 -0.25 -5.47
CA CYS A 202 -2.91 0.53 -4.25
C CYS A 202 -2.78 2.01 -4.59
N SER A 203 -3.87 2.77 -4.47
CA SER A 203 -3.92 4.21 -4.72
C SER A 203 -4.08 4.99 -3.42
N TYR A 204 -3.27 6.01 -3.23
CA TYR A 204 -3.25 6.78 -1.99
C TYR A 204 -3.94 8.14 -2.17
N GLY A 205 -5.00 8.37 -1.40
CA GLY A 205 -5.70 9.64 -1.32
C GLY A 205 -5.35 10.43 -0.06
N SER A 206 -6.03 11.56 0.16
CA SER A 206 -5.80 12.40 1.33
C SER A 206 -6.22 11.78 2.67
N ALA A 207 -7.27 10.95 2.66
CA ALA A 207 -7.86 10.35 3.87
C ALA A 207 -8.07 8.83 3.76
N LYS A 208 -7.94 8.27 2.55
CA LYS A 208 -8.22 6.87 2.28
C LYS A 208 -7.20 6.29 1.31
N ILE A 209 -6.97 4.99 1.44
CA ILE A 209 -6.28 4.15 0.48
C ILE A 209 -7.34 3.37 -0.29
N THR A 210 -7.24 3.36 -1.60
CA THR A 210 -8.10 2.55 -2.48
C THR A 210 -7.30 1.37 -2.98
N TYR A 211 -7.77 0.17 -2.68
CA TYR A 211 -7.23 -1.07 -3.23
C TYR A 211 -8.16 -1.58 -4.33
N SER A 212 -7.59 -2.09 -5.41
CA SER A 212 -8.35 -2.81 -6.42
C SER A 212 -7.61 -4.04 -6.90
N VAL A 213 -8.35 -5.08 -7.24
CA VAL A 213 -7.78 -6.28 -7.85
C VAL A 213 -8.35 -6.46 -9.25
N LYS A 214 -7.43 -6.69 -10.20
CA LYS A 214 -7.73 -7.04 -11.57
C LYS A 214 -7.19 -8.43 -11.87
N LEU A 215 -7.90 -9.16 -12.71
CA LEU A 215 -7.48 -10.46 -13.24
C LEU A 215 -7.97 -10.59 -14.67
N GLY A 216 -7.09 -10.97 -15.60
CA GLY A 216 -7.46 -11.08 -17.01
C GLY A 216 -7.94 -9.76 -17.63
N GLY A 217 -7.41 -8.63 -17.15
CA GLY A 217 -7.80 -7.30 -17.60
C GLY A 217 -9.15 -6.78 -17.08
N VAL A 218 -9.84 -7.52 -16.21
CA VAL A 218 -11.11 -7.11 -15.61
C VAL A 218 -10.92 -6.78 -14.14
N THR A 219 -11.55 -5.71 -13.65
CA THR A 219 -11.60 -5.39 -12.22
C THR A 219 -12.62 -6.27 -11.52
N HIS A 220 -12.19 -7.01 -10.50
CA HIS A 220 -13.07 -7.89 -9.73
C HIS A 220 -13.67 -7.20 -8.51
N ASP A 221 -12.86 -6.38 -7.83
CA ASP A 221 -13.23 -5.70 -6.59
C ASP A 221 -12.43 -4.41 -6.37
N VAL A 222 -13.02 -3.47 -5.63
CA VAL A 222 -12.45 -2.17 -5.25
C VAL A 222 -12.90 -1.80 -3.84
N ILE A 223 -11.93 -1.64 -2.93
CA ILE A 223 -12.18 -1.32 -1.52
C ILE A 223 -11.50 -0.01 -1.14
N ASN A 224 -12.17 0.80 -0.31
CA ASN A 224 -11.64 2.03 0.24
C ASN A 224 -11.43 1.86 1.75
N VAL A 225 -10.20 2.05 2.22
CA VAL A 225 -9.81 1.91 3.63
C VAL A 225 -9.32 3.26 4.16
N ARG A 226 -9.70 3.66 5.37
CA ARG A 226 -9.14 4.86 6.01
C ARG A 226 -7.75 4.55 6.57
N TYR A 227 -6.86 5.53 6.58
CA TYR A 227 -5.53 5.36 7.19
C TYR A 227 -5.59 5.00 8.68
N GLU A 228 -6.63 5.48 9.37
CA GLU A 228 -6.91 5.26 10.78
C GLU A 228 -8.37 4.79 10.91
N PRO A 229 -8.65 3.72 11.67
CA PRO A 229 -10.00 3.21 11.89
C PRO A 229 -10.91 4.18 12.65
#